data_AF-A0A538IQG5-F1
#
_entry.id   AF-A0A538IQG5-F1
#
_cell.length_a   1.000
_cell.length_b   1.000
_cell.length_c   1.000
_cell.angle_alpha   90.00
_cell.angle_beta   90.00
_cell.angle_gamma   90.00
#
_symmetry.space_group_name_H-M   'P 1'
#
loop_
_entity.id
_entity.type
_entity.pdbx_description
1 polymer ?
#
loop_
_entity_poly.entity_id
_entity_poly.type
_entity_poly.pdbx_seq_one_letter_code
_entity_poly.pdbx_strand_id
1 'polypeptide(L)'
;MKRLTLALAVAALAISPLSAPAATPRTLNVPGDYKTIQAAVSAAHPGDTILIAPGRYKEAVEVRTPHITIRGLDRNKVLVDGEFKRSNGILVNKANDVTIENLTVCCNTQNGVLWSGVTGYTGHYLTAYNNGDYGIFAYDSHGPALWDHMYGSGHPDSGFYIGECNPCDAVVTDILSERNGLGWSGTNASGVTIKNSEFRLNALGIVPNSLNAEEDPPATGGEIVNNYVHDNGKTNVPGTSTFGQFYGAGIVLVGTVGTTVKKNVVKDNGIVGILVVTYPDTDPGASQWLAQDNKVLDNKVGPGHSTADIAPTRPRCPVPPRWS
;
A
#
# COMPACT_ATOMS: atom_id res chain seq x y z
N MET A 1 25.83 -74.61 16.10
CA MET A 1 24.40 -74.22 15.96
C MET A 1 24.27 -72.72 16.20
N LYS A 2 24.10 -71.92 15.15
CA LYS A 2 23.67 -70.51 15.24
C LYS A 2 22.50 -70.37 14.27
N ARG A 3 21.32 -70.05 14.80
CA ARG A 3 20.07 -69.88 14.05
C ARG A 3 20.10 -68.55 13.30
N LEU A 4 19.82 -68.58 12.00
CA LEU A 4 19.69 -67.41 11.14
C LEU A 4 18.19 -67.01 11.13
N THR A 5 17.85 -65.88 11.73
CA THR A 5 16.51 -65.28 11.66
C THR A 5 16.39 -64.42 10.41
N LEU A 6 15.49 -64.79 9.51
CA LEU A 6 15.14 -64.04 8.30
C LEU A 6 14.14 -62.94 8.67
N ALA A 7 14.53 -61.67 8.56
CA ALA A 7 13.63 -60.54 8.73
C ALA A 7 12.92 -60.25 7.39
N LEU A 8 11.60 -60.38 7.37
CA LEU A 8 10.75 -60.04 6.22
C LEU A 8 10.56 -58.52 6.19
N ALA A 9 11.16 -57.83 5.23
CA ALA A 9 10.91 -56.42 5.00
C ALA A 9 9.58 -56.25 4.26
N VAL A 10 8.55 -55.73 4.94
CA VAL A 10 7.29 -55.32 4.31
C VAL A 10 7.51 -53.92 3.75
N ALA A 11 7.63 -53.83 2.42
CA ALA A 11 7.66 -52.55 1.72
C ALA A 11 6.26 -51.93 1.75
N ALA A 12 6.07 -50.88 2.55
CA ALA A 12 4.87 -50.06 2.47
C ALA A 12 4.91 -49.24 1.17
N LEU A 13 4.02 -49.55 0.23
CA LEU A 13 3.80 -48.69 -0.94
C LEU A 13 3.24 -47.35 -0.47
N ALA A 14 4.04 -46.29 -0.57
CA ALA A 14 3.53 -44.93 -0.45
C ALA A 14 2.61 -44.65 -1.65
N ILE A 15 1.31 -44.56 -1.39
CA ILE A 15 0.34 -44.08 -2.37
C ILE A 15 0.55 -42.56 -2.46
N SER A 16 1.29 -42.12 -3.47
CA SER A 16 1.40 -40.69 -3.78
C SER A 16 0.00 -40.13 -4.04
N PRO A 17 -0.42 -39.03 -3.37
CA PRO A 17 -1.69 -38.41 -3.68
C PRO A 17 -1.66 -37.96 -5.13
N LEU A 18 -2.58 -38.51 -5.93
CA LEU A 18 -2.82 -38.09 -7.30
C LEU A 18 -3.14 -36.59 -7.25
N SER A 19 -2.27 -35.74 -7.81
CA SER A 19 -2.58 -34.32 -7.97
C SER A 19 -3.87 -34.22 -8.77
N ALA A 20 -4.91 -33.66 -8.17
CA ALA A 20 -6.14 -33.35 -8.89
C ALA A 20 -5.79 -32.47 -10.10
N PRO A 21 -6.38 -32.70 -11.28
CA PRO A 21 -6.19 -31.82 -12.42
C PRO A 21 -6.48 -30.38 -11.99
N ALA A 22 -5.56 -29.46 -12.29
CA ALA A 22 -5.81 -28.03 -12.07
C ALA A 22 -7.12 -27.67 -12.80
N ALA A 23 -8.08 -27.12 -12.05
CA ALA A 23 -9.34 -26.68 -12.64
C ALA A 23 -9.04 -25.65 -13.74
N THR A 24 -9.73 -25.76 -14.87
CA THR A 24 -9.58 -24.78 -15.95
C THR A 24 -10.07 -23.41 -15.47
N PRO A 25 -9.27 -22.34 -15.61
CA PRO A 25 -9.69 -20.99 -15.27
C PRO A 25 -11.02 -20.61 -15.90
N ARG A 26 -11.97 -20.13 -15.09
CA ARG A 26 -13.29 -19.72 -15.53
C ARG A 26 -13.43 -18.21 -15.47
N THR A 27 -14.32 -17.67 -16.30
CA THR A 27 -14.80 -16.30 -16.16
C THR A 27 -16.19 -16.34 -15.51
N LEU A 28 -16.36 -15.67 -14.37
CA LEU A 28 -17.61 -15.54 -13.64
C LEU A 28 -18.15 -14.13 -13.86
N ASN A 29 -19.22 -14.01 -14.65
CA ASN A 29 -19.76 -12.71 -15.05
C ASN A 29 -20.70 -12.14 -13.98
N VAL A 30 -20.54 -10.86 -13.68
CA VAL A 30 -21.40 -10.12 -12.75
C VAL A 30 -22.01 -8.92 -13.49
N PRO A 31 -23.34 -8.76 -13.57
CA PRO A 31 -24.38 -9.53 -12.87
C PRO A 31 -24.88 -10.79 -13.65
N GLY A 32 -24.16 -11.22 -14.70
CA GLY A 32 -24.62 -12.25 -15.64
C GLY A 32 -24.84 -13.63 -15.03
N ASP A 33 -23.76 -14.28 -14.60
CA ASP A 33 -23.79 -15.60 -13.95
C ASP A 33 -24.14 -15.49 -12.47
N TYR A 34 -23.70 -14.40 -11.83
CA TYR A 34 -23.94 -14.10 -10.42
C TYR A 34 -24.51 -12.71 -10.28
N LYS A 35 -25.54 -12.55 -9.44
CA LYS A 35 -26.18 -11.25 -9.22
C LYS A 35 -25.28 -10.21 -8.53
N THR A 36 -24.30 -10.67 -7.76
CA THR A 36 -23.45 -9.82 -6.92
C THR A 36 -21.98 -10.23 -7.06
N ILE A 37 -21.08 -9.30 -6.75
CA ILE A 37 -19.63 -9.55 -6.78
C ILE A 37 -19.27 -10.58 -5.72
N GLN A 38 -19.80 -10.44 -4.50
CA GLN A 38 -19.53 -11.40 -3.43
C GLN A 38 -19.95 -12.83 -3.80
N ALA A 39 -21.07 -13.01 -4.49
CA ALA A 39 -21.52 -14.34 -4.89
C ALA A 39 -20.56 -14.98 -5.91
N ALA A 40 -20.04 -14.20 -6.86
CA ALA A 40 -19.02 -14.68 -7.80
C ALA A 40 -17.71 -15.03 -7.08
N VAL A 41 -17.25 -14.15 -6.18
CA VAL A 41 -16.03 -14.38 -5.37
C VAL A 41 -16.16 -15.64 -4.51
N SER A 42 -17.31 -15.85 -3.86
CA SER A 42 -17.56 -17.04 -3.04
C SER A 42 -17.61 -18.35 -3.84
N ALA A 43 -17.89 -18.28 -5.15
CA ALA A 43 -17.93 -19.44 -6.04
C ALA A 43 -16.63 -19.64 -6.86
N ALA A 44 -15.67 -18.72 -6.71
CA ALA A 44 -14.42 -18.73 -7.44
C ALA A 44 -13.46 -19.79 -6.87
N HIS A 45 -12.74 -20.44 -7.80
CA HIS A 45 -11.58 -21.27 -7.49
C HIS A 45 -10.31 -20.51 -7.90
N PRO A 46 -9.13 -20.90 -7.38
CA PRO A 46 -7.85 -20.35 -7.83
C PRO A 46 -7.73 -20.40 -9.37
N GLY A 47 -7.31 -19.29 -9.96
CA GLY A 47 -7.22 -19.07 -11.41
C GLY A 47 -8.44 -18.39 -12.04
N ASP A 48 -9.58 -18.33 -11.35
CA ASP A 48 -10.79 -17.72 -11.92
C ASP A 48 -10.70 -16.19 -12.05
N THR A 49 -11.44 -15.65 -13.01
CA THR A 49 -11.66 -14.21 -13.21
C THR A 49 -13.11 -13.85 -12.91
N ILE A 50 -13.33 -12.91 -12.00
CA ILE A 50 -14.61 -12.27 -11.75
C ILE A 50 -14.68 -11.05 -12.66
N LEU A 51 -15.54 -11.11 -13.69
CA LEU A 51 -15.68 -10.06 -14.69
C LEU A 51 -16.95 -9.24 -14.43
N ILE A 52 -16.76 -7.97 -14.07
CA ILE A 52 -17.83 -7.10 -13.56
C ILE A 52 -18.23 -6.10 -14.64
N ALA A 53 -19.49 -6.17 -15.07
CA ALA A 53 -20.07 -5.24 -16.02
C ALA A 53 -20.33 -3.85 -15.39
N PRO A 54 -20.48 -2.79 -16.20
CA PRO A 54 -20.90 -1.47 -15.71
C PRO A 54 -22.11 -1.53 -14.78
N GLY A 55 -21.99 -0.92 -13.60
CA GLY A 55 -23.00 -0.95 -12.56
C GLY A 55 -22.53 -0.35 -11.23
N ARG A 56 -23.49 -0.05 -10.36
CA ARG A 56 -23.25 0.35 -8.97
C ARG A 56 -23.60 -0.82 -8.05
N TYR A 57 -22.58 -1.37 -7.42
CA TYR A 57 -22.63 -2.55 -6.58
C TYR A 57 -22.55 -2.14 -5.11
N LYS A 58 -23.69 -2.18 -4.43
CA LYS A 58 -23.82 -1.81 -3.01
C LYS A 58 -23.36 -2.95 -2.13
N GLU A 59 -22.05 -3.18 -2.09
CA GLU A 59 -21.44 -4.39 -1.53
C GLU A 59 -20.23 -4.06 -0.65
N ALA A 60 -19.87 -5.03 0.18
CA ALA A 60 -18.56 -5.17 0.78
C ALA A 60 -18.11 -6.58 0.44
N VAL A 61 -17.01 -6.67 -0.29
CA VAL A 61 -16.54 -7.92 -0.87
C VAL A 61 -15.38 -8.43 -0.04
N GLU A 62 -15.51 -9.65 0.49
CA GLU A 62 -14.42 -10.34 1.15
C GLU A 62 -13.92 -11.49 0.27
N VAL A 63 -12.62 -11.45 -0.03
CA VAL A 63 -11.90 -12.40 -0.86
C VAL A 63 -11.03 -13.27 0.04
N ARG A 64 -11.32 -14.58 0.04
CA ARG A 64 -10.53 -15.60 0.74
C ARG A 64 -9.91 -16.64 -0.20
N THR A 65 -10.27 -16.62 -1.48
CA THR A 65 -9.73 -17.51 -2.49
C THR A 65 -8.47 -16.88 -3.10
N PRO A 66 -7.30 -17.54 -3.02
CA PRO A 66 -6.07 -17.02 -3.62
C PRO A 66 -6.08 -17.17 -5.14
N HIS A 67 -5.16 -16.48 -5.81
CA HIS A 67 -4.90 -16.56 -7.26
C HIS A 67 -6.12 -16.23 -8.14
N ILE A 68 -7.00 -15.32 -7.71
CA ILE A 68 -8.14 -14.88 -8.54
C ILE A 68 -7.90 -13.46 -9.06
N THR A 69 -8.58 -13.14 -10.16
CA THR A 69 -8.63 -11.77 -10.71
C THR A 69 -10.03 -11.19 -10.54
N ILE A 70 -10.15 -9.99 -9.98
CA ILE A 70 -11.39 -9.22 -9.93
C ILE A 70 -11.25 -8.03 -10.87
N ARG A 71 -11.97 -8.05 -11.99
CA ARG A 71 -11.81 -7.09 -13.08
C ARG A 71 -13.13 -6.42 -13.42
N GLY A 72 -13.17 -5.10 -13.34
CA GLY A 72 -14.23 -4.32 -13.98
C GLY A 72 -14.04 -4.22 -15.49
N LEU A 73 -15.13 -4.14 -16.26
CA LEU A 73 -15.07 -3.88 -17.70
C LEU A 73 -14.73 -2.42 -18.02
N ASP A 74 -15.00 -1.50 -17.09
CA ASP A 74 -14.74 -0.07 -17.25
C ASP A 74 -14.54 0.56 -15.86
N ARG A 75 -13.32 1.04 -15.61
CA ARG A 75 -12.92 1.72 -14.37
C ARG A 75 -13.95 2.73 -13.87
N ASN A 76 -14.52 3.53 -14.76
CA ASN A 76 -15.39 4.65 -14.40
C ASN A 76 -16.87 4.26 -14.33
N LYS A 77 -17.24 3.05 -14.75
CA LYS A 77 -18.63 2.59 -14.73
C LYS A 77 -18.87 1.39 -13.80
N VAL A 78 -17.84 0.74 -13.31
CA VAL A 78 -17.93 -0.29 -12.26
C VAL A 78 -17.62 0.37 -10.92
N LEU A 79 -18.66 0.56 -10.11
CA LEU A 79 -18.55 1.20 -8.80
C LEU A 79 -18.95 0.21 -7.69
N VAL A 80 -18.00 -0.15 -6.83
CA VAL A 80 -18.28 -0.79 -5.54
C VAL A 80 -18.52 0.30 -4.50
N ASP A 81 -19.71 0.29 -3.90
CA ASP A 81 -20.22 1.38 -3.08
C ASP A 81 -20.57 0.89 -1.67
N GLY A 82 -19.83 1.39 -0.68
CA GLY A 82 -20.06 1.11 0.73
C GLY A 82 -21.31 1.77 1.32
N GLU A 83 -21.95 2.72 0.61
CA GLU A 83 -23.09 3.54 1.05
C GLU A 83 -22.89 4.29 2.39
N PHE A 84 -21.63 4.50 2.77
CA PHE A 84 -21.18 4.95 4.10
C PHE A 84 -21.75 4.09 5.23
N LYS A 85 -21.96 2.79 4.95
CA LYS A 85 -22.52 1.81 5.89
C LYS A 85 -21.64 0.57 6.05
N ARG A 86 -20.76 0.32 5.09
CA ARG A 86 -19.92 -0.88 5.03
C ARG A 86 -18.46 -0.54 5.27
N SER A 87 -17.78 -1.37 6.06
CA SER A 87 -16.40 -1.13 6.51
C SER A 87 -15.41 -1.01 5.37
N ASN A 88 -15.23 -2.08 4.60
CA ASN A 88 -14.27 -2.15 3.51
C ASN A 88 -15.01 -2.40 2.19
N GLY A 89 -14.56 -1.80 1.09
CA GLY A 89 -15.15 -2.03 -0.23
C GLY A 89 -14.77 -3.40 -0.77
N ILE A 90 -13.46 -3.66 -0.93
CA ILE A 90 -12.91 -4.98 -1.24
C ILE A 90 -11.80 -5.29 -0.25
N LEU A 91 -11.99 -6.35 0.55
CA LEU A 91 -11.02 -6.90 1.48
C LEU A 91 -10.49 -8.23 0.95
N VAL A 92 -9.20 -8.29 0.65
CA VAL A 92 -8.45 -9.52 0.41
C VAL A 92 -7.81 -9.96 1.71
N ASN A 93 -8.32 -11.06 2.26
CA ASN A 93 -7.99 -11.52 3.60
C ASN A 93 -7.24 -12.86 3.51
N LYS A 94 -5.91 -12.81 3.68
CA LYS A 94 -5.04 -13.99 3.67
C LYS A 94 -5.19 -14.85 2.40
N ALA A 95 -5.40 -14.18 1.27
CA ALA A 95 -5.55 -14.78 -0.05
C ALA A 95 -4.45 -14.25 -0.97
N ASN A 96 -3.43 -15.09 -1.18
CA ASN A 96 -2.26 -14.76 -1.98
C ASN A 96 -2.59 -14.57 -3.46
N ASP A 97 -1.75 -13.82 -4.15
CA ASP A 97 -1.73 -13.63 -5.60
C ASP A 97 -3.08 -13.15 -6.17
N VAL A 98 -3.79 -12.29 -5.44
CA VAL A 98 -5.04 -11.69 -5.90
C VAL A 98 -4.76 -10.39 -6.66
N THR A 99 -5.34 -10.31 -7.86
CA THR A 99 -5.31 -9.11 -8.70
C THR A 99 -6.67 -8.42 -8.67
N ILE A 100 -6.68 -7.10 -8.46
CA ILE A 100 -7.90 -6.28 -8.57
C ILE A 100 -7.65 -5.18 -9.60
N GLU A 101 -8.52 -5.03 -10.59
CA GLU A 101 -8.28 -4.07 -11.66
C GLU A 101 -9.52 -3.45 -12.33
N ASN A 102 -9.29 -2.28 -12.92
CA ASN A 102 -10.23 -1.57 -13.79
C ASN A 102 -11.63 -1.33 -13.17
N LEU A 103 -11.66 -0.89 -11.91
CA LEU A 103 -12.88 -0.57 -11.17
C LEU A 103 -12.69 0.60 -10.20
N THR A 104 -13.81 1.10 -9.70
CA THR A 104 -13.87 2.16 -8.70
C THR A 104 -14.49 1.65 -7.40
N VAL A 105 -13.94 2.10 -6.27
CA VAL A 105 -14.46 1.84 -4.92
C VAL A 105 -14.69 3.15 -4.18
N CYS A 106 -15.83 3.32 -3.51
CA CYS A 106 -16.09 4.51 -2.72
C CYS A 106 -16.95 4.26 -1.50
N CYS A 107 -17.00 5.32 -0.69
CA CYS A 107 -18.09 5.54 0.24
C CYS A 107 -18.12 4.45 1.32
N ASN A 108 -16.95 3.95 1.73
CA ASN A 108 -16.80 3.01 2.82
C ASN A 108 -16.64 3.73 4.16
N THR A 109 -17.02 3.11 5.27
CA THR A 109 -16.81 3.69 6.61
C THR A 109 -15.38 3.54 7.09
N GLN A 110 -14.60 2.66 6.47
CA GLN A 110 -13.15 2.54 6.63
C GLN A 110 -12.50 2.59 5.24
N ASN A 111 -12.17 1.45 4.64
CA ASN A 111 -11.22 1.41 3.53
C ASN A 111 -11.87 1.15 2.17
N GLY A 112 -11.23 1.64 1.10
CA GLY A 112 -11.61 1.28 -0.27
C GLY A 112 -11.22 -0.16 -0.61
N VAL A 113 -9.95 -0.36 -0.98
CA VAL A 113 -9.39 -1.69 -1.28
C VAL A 113 -8.31 -2.02 -0.25
N LEU A 114 -8.39 -3.22 0.33
CA LEU A 114 -7.51 -3.68 1.40
C LEU A 114 -6.93 -5.06 1.08
N TRP A 115 -5.60 -5.19 1.08
CA TRP A 115 -4.89 -6.47 1.17
C TRP A 115 -4.32 -6.66 2.58
N SER A 116 -4.65 -7.77 3.23
CA SER A 116 -4.26 -8.05 4.61
C SER A 116 -3.70 -9.47 4.73
N GLY A 117 -2.46 -9.59 5.23
CA GLY A 117 -1.86 -10.89 5.49
C GLY A 117 -1.56 -11.70 4.23
N VAL A 118 -1.22 -11.06 3.10
CA VAL A 118 -1.07 -11.75 1.80
C VAL A 118 0.35 -11.77 1.28
N THR A 119 0.67 -12.74 0.43
CA THR A 119 1.87 -12.74 -0.42
C THR A 119 1.47 -12.65 -1.88
N GLY A 120 2.11 -11.76 -2.63
CA GLY A 120 1.77 -11.50 -4.03
C GLY A 120 0.44 -10.77 -4.16
N TYR A 121 0.47 -9.48 -4.49
CA TYR A 121 -0.77 -8.72 -4.65
C TYR A 121 -0.61 -7.65 -5.71
N THR A 122 -1.64 -7.49 -6.53
CA THR A 122 -1.55 -6.62 -7.70
C THR A 122 -2.80 -5.78 -7.84
N GLY A 123 -2.60 -4.52 -8.18
CA GLY A 123 -3.70 -3.65 -8.57
C GLY A 123 -3.36 -2.85 -9.82
N HIS A 124 -4.35 -2.71 -10.71
CA HIS A 124 -4.20 -1.93 -11.93
C HIS A 124 -5.43 -1.06 -12.17
N TYR A 125 -5.25 0.21 -12.57
CA TYR A 125 -6.36 1.07 -12.99
C TYR A 125 -7.49 1.18 -11.95
N LEU A 126 -7.13 1.23 -10.66
CA LEU A 126 -8.09 1.38 -9.56
C LEU A 126 -8.38 2.85 -9.27
N THR A 127 -9.61 3.14 -8.90
CA THR A 127 -10.01 4.43 -8.31
C THR A 127 -10.57 4.17 -6.92
N ALA A 128 -10.02 4.79 -5.88
CA ALA A 128 -10.63 4.86 -4.55
C ALA A 128 -10.98 6.32 -4.24
N TYR A 129 -12.20 6.59 -3.76
CA TYR A 129 -12.52 7.92 -3.26
C TYR A 129 -13.51 7.97 -2.10
N ASN A 130 -13.39 8.99 -1.25
CA ASN A 130 -14.31 9.29 -0.15
C ASN A 130 -14.58 8.07 0.75
N ASN A 131 -13.52 7.34 1.13
CA ASN A 131 -13.61 6.31 2.16
C ASN A 131 -13.24 6.88 3.53
N GLY A 132 -13.72 6.26 4.60
CA GLY A 132 -13.64 6.77 5.97
C GLY A 132 -12.26 6.71 6.61
N ASP A 133 -11.29 6.00 6.03
CA ASP A 133 -9.94 5.91 6.56
C ASP A 133 -8.88 5.89 5.44
N TYR A 134 -8.60 4.72 4.86
CA TYR A 134 -7.64 4.53 3.77
C TYR A 134 -8.29 4.36 2.39
N GLY A 135 -7.61 4.79 1.33
CA GLY A 135 -8.03 4.54 -0.05
C GLY A 135 -7.69 3.14 -0.54
N ILE A 136 -6.41 2.94 -0.87
CA ILE A 136 -5.85 1.67 -1.31
C ILE A 136 -4.76 1.28 -0.30
N PHE A 137 -4.96 0.16 0.37
CA PHE A 137 -4.27 -0.19 1.61
C PHE A 137 -3.74 -1.62 1.57
N ALA A 138 -2.48 -1.81 1.97
CA ALA A 138 -1.92 -3.11 2.28
C ALA A 138 -1.14 -3.07 3.61
N TYR A 139 -1.36 -4.07 4.46
CA TYR A 139 -0.57 -4.26 5.68
C TYR A 139 -0.32 -5.76 5.93
N ASP A 140 0.75 -6.09 6.67
CA ASP A 140 1.19 -7.48 6.89
C ASP A 140 1.24 -8.25 5.55
N SER A 141 1.68 -7.57 4.49
CA SER A 141 1.55 -8.04 3.10
C SER A 141 2.85 -7.90 2.35
N HIS A 142 3.26 -9.00 1.71
CA HIS A 142 4.57 -9.14 1.09
C HIS A 142 4.47 -9.34 -0.42
N GLY A 143 5.51 -8.91 -1.12
CA GLY A 143 5.60 -9.01 -2.56
C GLY A 143 5.82 -10.44 -3.09
N PRO A 144 5.92 -10.57 -4.42
CA PRO A 144 6.03 -9.48 -5.38
C PRO A 144 4.72 -8.68 -5.49
N ALA A 145 4.78 -7.36 -5.32
CA ALA A 145 3.61 -6.49 -5.38
C ALA A 145 3.76 -5.37 -6.40
N LEU A 146 2.68 -5.10 -7.13
CA LEU A 146 2.63 -4.05 -8.16
C LEU A 146 1.32 -3.28 -8.10
N TRP A 147 1.43 -1.97 -7.89
CA TRP A 147 0.33 -1.02 -8.03
C TRP A 147 0.63 -0.01 -9.13
N ASP A 148 -0.21 0.04 -10.16
CA ASP A 148 -0.06 1.01 -11.24
C ASP A 148 -1.35 1.61 -11.82
N HIS A 149 -1.22 2.80 -12.39
CA HIS A 149 -2.29 3.56 -13.05
C HIS A 149 -3.50 3.87 -12.15
N MET A 150 -3.26 4.07 -10.85
CA MET A 150 -4.32 4.23 -9.85
C MET A 150 -4.62 5.68 -9.48
N TYR A 151 -5.78 5.89 -8.88
CA TYR A 151 -6.22 7.17 -8.34
C TYR A 151 -6.76 7.01 -6.91
N GLY A 152 -6.34 7.88 -5.99
CA GLY A 152 -6.83 7.91 -4.61
C GLY A 152 -7.15 9.34 -4.16
N SER A 153 -8.39 9.58 -3.69
CA SER A 153 -8.78 10.93 -3.22
C SER A 153 -9.83 10.98 -2.11
N GLY A 154 -9.69 11.93 -1.18
CA GLY A 154 -10.69 12.20 -0.14
C GLY A 154 -10.66 11.22 1.03
N HIS A 155 -9.49 10.70 1.39
CA HIS A 155 -9.29 9.77 2.51
C HIS A 155 -8.74 10.51 3.75
N PRO A 156 -9.33 10.30 4.96
CA PRO A 156 -8.86 10.90 6.20
C PRO A 156 -7.44 10.56 6.59
N ASP A 157 -7.03 9.30 6.45
CA ASP A 157 -5.63 8.94 6.60
C ASP A 157 -4.92 9.16 5.26
N SER A 158 -4.90 8.18 4.36
CA SER A 158 -4.09 8.26 3.16
C SER A 158 -4.77 7.72 1.90
N GLY A 159 -4.37 8.29 0.75
CA GLY A 159 -4.79 7.79 -0.56
C GLY A 159 -4.24 6.39 -0.83
N PHE A 160 -3.00 6.15 -0.44
CA PHE A 160 -2.27 4.90 -0.63
C PHE A 160 -1.44 4.58 0.60
N TYR A 161 -1.51 3.33 1.06
CA TYR A 161 -0.76 2.84 2.21
C TYR A 161 -0.17 1.46 1.95
N ILE A 162 1.13 1.29 2.21
CA ILE A 162 1.78 -0.02 2.36
C ILE A 162 2.64 0.04 3.61
N GLY A 163 2.37 -0.81 4.60
CA GLY A 163 3.09 -0.81 5.87
C GLY A 163 3.09 -2.17 6.57
N GLU A 164 3.70 -2.22 7.75
CA GLU A 164 3.83 -3.45 8.56
C GLU A 164 4.37 -4.63 7.73
N CYS A 165 5.51 -4.43 7.07
CA CYS A 165 6.12 -5.49 6.26
C CYS A 165 7.64 -5.37 6.14
N ASN A 166 8.33 -6.50 6.33
CA ASN A 166 9.76 -6.60 6.10
C ASN A 166 10.21 -7.96 5.51
N PRO A 167 10.57 -8.04 4.21
CA PRO A 167 10.47 -6.98 3.18
C PRO A 167 9.04 -6.86 2.63
N CYS A 168 8.63 -5.66 2.22
CA CYS A 168 7.38 -5.44 1.50
C CYS A 168 7.46 -5.88 0.03
N ASP A 169 8.62 -5.70 -0.62
CA ASP A 169 8.86 -6.02 -2.04
C ASP A 169 7.75 -5.51 -2.98
N ALA A 170 7.45 -4.21 -2.87
CA ALA A 170 6.35 -3.57 -3.59
C ALA A 170 6.82 -2.43 -4.50
N VAL A 171 6.26 -2.36 -5.70
CA VAL A 171 6.44 -1.25 -6.65
C VAL A 171 5.12 -0.52 -6.83
N VAL A 172 5.13 0.78 -6.55
CA VAL A 172 4.02 1.71 -6.77
C VAL A 172 4.42 2.68 -7.87
N THR A 173 3.68 2.73 -8.97
CA THR A 173 4.02 3.56 -10.13
C THR A 173 2.80 4.18 -10.79
N ASP A 174 2.96 5.33 -11.45
CA ASP A 174 1.90 5.93 -12.27
C ASP A 174 0.59 6.18 -11.49
N ILE A 175 0.69 6.55 -10.21
CA ILE A 175 -0.48 6.89 -9.38
C ILE A 175 -0.69 8.40 -9.32
N LEU A 176 -1.95 8.80 -9.17
CA LEU A 176 -2.34 10.15 -8.75
C LEU A 176 -3.01 10.08 -7.38
N SER A 177 -2.40 10.69 -6.37
CA SER A 177 -2.96 10.81 -5.03
C SER A 177 -3.23 12.26 -4.69
N GLU A 178 -4.51 12.62 -4.50
CA GLU A 178 -4.88 14.00 -4.19
C GLU A 178 -5.99 14.17 -3.15
N ARG A 179 -5.91 15.26 -2.38
CA ARG A 179 -6.96 15.65 -1.41
C ARG A 179 -7.18 14.64 -0.28
N ASN A 180 -6.12 13.94 0.11
CA ASN A 180 -6.09 13.04 1.25
C ASN A 180 -5.40 13.71 2.46
N GLY A 181 -5.50 13.10 3.64
CA GLY A 181 -4.62 13.43 4.77
C GLY A 181 -3.14 13.30 4.37
N LEU A 182 -2.73 12.10 3.97
CA LEU A 182 -1.46 11.84 3.31
C LEU A 182 -1.67 11.36 1.88
N GLY A 183 -0.83 11.86 0.95
CA GLY A 183 -0.78 11.33 -0.40
C GLY A 183 -0.33 9.88 -0.43
N TRP A 184 0.70 9.57 0.37
CA TRP A 184 1.17 8.21 0.64
C TRP A 184 1.63 8.09 2.09
N SER A 185 1.31 6.95 2.71
CA SER A 185 1.79 6.54 4.01
C SER A 185 2.45 5.16 3.91
N GLY A 186 3.48 4.92 4.72
CA GLY A 186 4.07 3.60 4.82
C GLY A 186 4.86 3.44 6.08
N THR A 187 4.09 3.32 7.15
CA THR A 187 4.58 2.98 8.47
C THR A 187 5.27 1.62 8.45
N ASN A 188 6.48 1.56 9.01
CA ASN A 188 7.26 0.32 9.16
C ASN A 188 7.43 -0.47 7.85
N ALA A 189 7.38 0.22 6.70
CA ALA A 189 7.46 -0.40 5.39
C ALA A 189 8.93 -0.55 4.96
N SER A 190 9.39 -1.78 4.75
CA SER A 190 10.75 -2.04 4.27
C SER A 190 10.81 -2.39 2.78
N GLY A 191 11.56 -1.60 2.01
CA GLY A 191 11.86 -1.91 0.60
C GLY A 191 10.78 -1.55 -0.44
N VAL A 192 9.90 -0.58 -0.14
CA VAL A 192 8.90 -0.09 -1.12
C VAL A 192 9.54 0.87 -2.13
N THR A 193 9.23 0.69 -3.43
CA THR A 193 9.63 1.63 -4.50
C THR A 193 8.41 2.43 -4.97
N ILE A 194 8.44 3.75 -4.81
CA ILE A 194 7.41 4.69 -5.26
C ILE A 194 7.99 5.51 -6.41
N LYS A 195 7.42 5.41 -7.61
CA LYS A 195 7.99 6.06 -8.79
C LYS A 195 6.97 6.64 -9.76
N ASN A 196 7.41 7.58 -10.61
CA ASN A 196 6.63 8.09 -11.75
C ASN A 196 5.20 8.54 -11.38
N SER A 197 5.00 9.04 -10.17
CA SER A 197 3.67 9.30 -9.61
C SER A 197 3.51 10.77 -9.21
N GLU A 198 2.25 11.20 -9.07
CA GLU A 198 1.89 12.57 -8.70
C GLU A 198 1.17 12.60 -7.35
N PHE A 199 1.67 13.42 -6.43
CA PHE A 199 1.11 13.60 -5.09
C PHE A 199 0.83 15.07 -4.86
N ARG A 200 -0.45 15.45 -4.89
CA ARG A 200 -0.84 16.86 -4.84
C ARG A 200 -2.06 17.17 -4.00
N LEU A 201 -2.15 18.40 -3.52
CA LEU A 201 -3.35 18.89 -2.83
C LEU A 201 -3.72 18.07 -1.56
N ASN A 202 -2.79 17.31 -0.99
CA ASN A 202 -2.99 16.58 0.26
C ASN A 202 -2.64 17.48 1.46
N ALA A 203 -2.91 17.03 2.69
CA ALA A 203 -2.34 17.70 3.87
C ALA A 203 -0.82 17.44 3.95
N LEU A 204 -0.37 16.21 3.67
CA LEU A 204 1.04 15.83 3.49
C LEU A 204 1.22 15.03 2.21
N GLY A 205 2.38 15.14 1.56
CA GLY A 205 2.67 14.37 0.35
C GLY A 205 3.01 12.90 0.65
N ILE A 206 4.29 12.55 0.67
CA ILE A 206 4.79 11.18 0.86
C ILE A 206 5.47 11.07 2.23
N VAL A 207 5.02 10.15 3.09
CA VAL A 207 5.52 10.04 4.46
C VAL A 207 5.86 8.59 4.85
N PRO A 208 7.12 8.16 4.69
CA PRO A 208 7.57 6.91 5.30
C PRO A 208 8.02 7.17 6.72
N ASN A 209 7.53 6.34 7.64
CA ASN A 209 7.70 6.54 9.06
C ASN A 209 7.97 5.22 9.79
N SER A 210 8.64 5.33 10.93
CA SER A 210 8.81 4.23 11.88
C SER A 210 8.05 4.54 13.17
N LEU A 211 7.31 3.57 13.71
CA LEU A 211 6.68 3.66 15.03
C LEU A 211 6.53 2.30 15.73
N ASN A 212 6.53 2.33 17.06
CA ASN A 212 6.42 1.15 17.93
C ASN A 212 4.98 0.62 18.03
N ALA A 213 3.97 1.42 17.68
CA ALA A 213 2.56 1.02 17.78
C ALA A 213 2.11 0.06 16.66
N GLU A 214 2.97 -0.19 15.67
CA GLU A 214 2.74 -1.05 14.52
C GLU A 214 3.86 -2.08 14.39
N GLU A 215 3.58 -3.19 13.70
CA GLU A 215 4.53 -4.30 13.54
C GLU A 215 5.67 -3.95 12.55
N ASP A 216 6.75 -4.74 12.61
CA ASP A 216 7.94 -4.65 11.74
C ASP A 216 8.73 -3.31 11.71
N PRO A 217 8.86 -2.53 12.80
CA PRO A 217 9.72 -1.36 12.78
C PRO A 217 11.22 -1.74 12.71
N PRO A 218 12.10 -0.86 12.19
CA PRO A 218 11.80 0.41 11.53
C PRO A 218 11.48 0.25 10.04
N ALA A 219 10.96 1.30 9.41
CA ALA A 219 10.90 1.41 7.95
C ALA A 219 12.33 1.49 7.38
N THR A 220 12.72 0.50 6.57
CA THR A 220 14.08 0.39 6.02
C THR A 220 14.14 0.34 4.49
N GLY A 221 15.19 0.94 3.93
CA GLY A 221 15.41 0.96 2.48
C GLY A 221 14.30 1.70 1.72
N GLY A 222 13.98 1.20 0.54
CA GLY A 222 12.99 1.79 -0.36
C GLY A 222 13.52 2.95 -1.21
N GLU A 223 12.81 3.23 -2.29
CA GLU A 223 13.14 4.30 -3.23
C GLU A 223 11.93 5.18 -3.52
N ILE A 224 12.10 6.50 -3.42
CA ILE A 224 11.12 7.50 -3.86
C ILE A 224 11.75 8.21 -5.05
N VAL A 225 11.34 7.85 -6.27
CA VAL A 225 12.05 8.23 -7.50
C VAL A 225 11.17 8.80 -8.60
N ASN A 226 11.57 9.94 -9.18
CA ASN A 226 10.91 10.52 -10.34
C ASN A 226 9.40 10.81 -10.13
N ASN A 227 9.03 11.21 -8.91
CA ASN A 227 7.68 11.65 -8.58
C ASN A 227 7.54 13.17 -8.69
N TYR A 228 6.31 13.63 -8.88
CA TYR A 228 5.94 15.03 -8.83
C TYR A 228 5.11 15.31 -7.57
N VAL A 229 5.70 15.99 -6.60
CA VAL A 229 5.11 16.21 -5.27
C VAL A 229 4.90 17.70 -5.04
N HIS A 230 3.65 18.16 -5.16
CA HIS A 230 3.38 19.60 -5.21
C HIS A 230 2.05 20.04 -4.63
N ASP A 231 1.92 21.31 -4.28
CA ASP A 231 0.68 21.90 -3.78
C ASP A 231 0.09 21.20 -2.52
N ASN A 232 0.88 20.45 -1.75
CA ASN A 232 0.45 19.84 -0.49
C ASN A 232 0.41 20.88 0.66
N GLY A 233 -0.23 20.55 1.77
CA GLY A 233 -0.54 21.47 2.88
C GLY A 233 -1.95 22.03 2.88
N LYS A 234 -2.90 21.30 2.28
CA LYS A 234 -4.30 21.72 2.16
C LYS A 234 -5.09 21.46 3.44
N THR A 235 -5.71 22.51 4.00
CA THR A 235 -6.47 22.44 5.26
C THR A 235 -7.89 21.95 5.07
N ASN A 236 -8.37 22.00 3.83
CA ASN A 236 -9.69 21.56 3.40
C ASN A 236 -9.67 20.12 2.86
N VAL A 237 -8.96 19.23 3.55
CA VAL A 237 -8.99 17.77 3.31
C VAL A 237 -9.51 17.06 4.57
N PRO A 238 -9.96 15.80 4.46
CA PRO A 238 -10.36 15.02 5.64
C PRO A 238 -9.16 14.73 6.57
N GLY A 239 -9.41 14.45 7.84
CA GLY A 239 -8.39 13.94 8.78
C GLY A 239 -7.29 14.90 9.24
N THR A 240 -7.39 16.21 9.00
CA THR A 240 -6.29 17.17 9.24
C THR A 240 -5.78 17.32 10.69
N SER A 241 -6.47 16.79 11.68
CA SER A 241 -6.10 16.91 13.11
C SER A 241 -4.96 15.98 13.57
N THR A 242 -4.57 14.97 12.80
CA THR A 242 -3.65 13.90 13.23
C THR A 242 -2.18 14.14 12.87
N PHE A 243 -1.86 15.05 11.96
CA PHE A 243 -0.51 15.10 11.35
C PHE A 243 0.48 16.08 11.99
N GLY A 244 0.06 16.75 13.06
CA GLY A 244 0.92 17.55 13.94
C GLY A 244 1.87 18.51 13.21
N GLN A 245 3.17 18.39 13.52
CA GLN A 245 4.21 19.33 13.10
C GLN A 245 4.72 19.15 11.66
N PHE A 246 4.34 18.09 10.96
CA PHE A 246 4.79 17.80 9.59
C PHE A 246 3.80 18.26 8.52
N TYR A 247 2.67 18.81 8.96
CA TYR A 247 1.60 19.31 8.12
C TYR A 247 2.12 20.24 7.01
N GLY A 248 1.79 19.93 5.76
CA GLY A 248 2.20 20.70 4.58
C GLY A 248 3.58 20.37 4.04
N ALA A 249 4.22 19.32 4.52
CA ALA A 249 5.44 18.84 3.91
C ALA A 249 5.19 18.07 2.61
N GLY A 250 6.14 18.15 1.68
CA GLY A 250 6.15 17.38 0.44
C GLY A 250 6.54 15.92 0.67
N ILE A 251 7.80 15.66 0.99
CA ILE A 251 8.32 14.32 1.32
C ILE A 251 8.91 14.36 2.72
N VAL A 252 8.48 13.48 3.63
CA VAL A 252 8.97 13.43 5.01
C VAL A 252 9.42 12.03 5.36
N LEU A 253 10.72 11.85 5.59
CA LEU A 253 11.30 10.63 6.12
C LEU A 253 11.36 10.71 7.65
N VAL A 254 10.49 9.98 8.34
CA VAL A 254 10.32 10.03 9.80
C VAL A 254 10.93 8.79 10.44
N GLY A 255 12.15 8.87 10.94
CA GLY A 255 12.83 7.74 11.58
C GLY A 255 13.11 6.56 10.66
N THR A 256 13.22 6.80 9.35
CA THR A 256 13.54 5.77 8.35
C THR A 256 15.05 5.49 8.30
N VAL A 257 15.41 4.28 7.87
CA VAL A 257 16.81 3.87 7.71
C VAL A 257 17.10 3.49 6.26
N GLY A 258 18.02 4.19 5.59
CA GLY A 258 18.52 3.80 4.27
C GLY A 258 17.59 4.08 3.08
N THR A 259 16.54 4.89 3.25
CA THR A 259 15.64 5.29 2.14
C THR A 259 16.33 6.23 1.16
N THR A 260 16.14 6.00 -0.14
CA THR A 260 16.69 6.87 -1.19
C THR A 260 15.60 7.69 -1.87
N VAL A 261 15.68 9.01 -1.74
CA VAL A 261 14.81 9.99 -2.40
C VAL A 261 15.58 10.62 -3.54
N LYS A 262 15.23 10.30 -4.79
CA LYS A 262 16.01 10.76 -5.95
C LYS A 262 15.20 11.23 -7.15
N LYS A 263 15.70 12.25 -7.86
CA LYS A 263 15.12 12.70 -9.15
C LYS A 263 13.65 13.15 -9.08
N ASN A 264 13.13 13.46 -7.90
CA ASN A 264 11.77 13.97 -7.76
C ASN A 264 11.72 15.47 -8.09
N VAL A 265 10.56 15.94 -8.53
CA VAL A 265 10.22 17.36 -8.61
C VAL A 265 9.32 17.68 -7.42
N VAL A 266 9.79 18.55 -6.52
CA VAL A 266 9.09 18.89 -5.27
C VAL A 266 8.95 20.41 -5.19
N LYS A 267 7.74 20.95 -5.17
CA LYS A 267 7.54 22.42 -5.16
C LYS A 267 6.18 22.81 -4.61
N ASP A 268 5.98 24.07 -4.26
CA ASP A 268 4.67 24.61 -3.90
C ASP A 268 3.97 23.87 -2.73
N ASN A 269 4.72 23.14 -1.89
CA ASN A 269 4.18 22.49 -0.69
C ASN A 269 4.22 23.46 0.51
N GLY A 270 3.28 23.33 1.44
CA GLY A 270 3.10 24.24 2.58
C GLY A 270 4.36 24.60 3.36
N ILE A 271 4.97 23.66 4.11
CA ILE A 271 6.05 23.98 5.06
C ILE A 271 7.45 23.66 4.51
N VAL A 272 7.66 22.46 3.98
CA VAL A 272 8.98 21.97 3.58
C VAL A 272 8.87 21.10 2.33
N GLY A 273 9.88 21.19 1.45
CA GLY A 273 9.98 20.31 0.29
C GLY A 273 10.27 18.88 0.71
N ILE A 274 11.50 18.64 1.19
CA ILE A 274 11.96 17.33 1.68
C ILE A 274 12.51 17.46 3.11
N LEU A 275 11.98 16.65 4.03
CA LEU A 275 12.40 16.61 5.44
C LEU A 275 12.89 15.21 5.81
N VAL A 276 14.03 15.12 6.49
CA VAL A 276 14.54 13.89 7.10
C VAL A 276 14.67 14.12 8.59
N VAL A 277 13.91 13.38 9.39
CA VAL A 277 13.71 13.69 10.80
C VAL A 277 13.71 12.45 11.70
N THR A 278 14.37 12.54 12.85
CA THR A 278 14.27 11.52 13.91
C THR A 278 12.92 11.65 14.61
N TYR A 279 12.26 10.52 14.88
CA TYR A 279 10.99 10.49 15.59
C TYR A 279 11.18 10.09 17.06
N PRO A 280 10.91 10.97 18.03
CA PRO A 280 10.89 10.60 19.44
C PRO A 280 9.59 9.84 19.74
N ASP A 281 9.62 8.53 19.54
CA ASP A 281 8.48 7.66 19.82
C ASP A 281 8.36 7.39 21.32
N THR A 282 7.23 7.77 21.90
CA THR A 282 6.98 7.65 23.34
C THR A 282 6.33 6.32 23.74
N ASP A 283 5.99 5.47 22.77
CA ASP A 283 5.42 4.15 23.06
C ASP A 283 6.48 3.16 23.57
N PRO A 284 6.10 2.11 24.34
CA PRO A 284 7.06 1.15 24.90
C PRO A 284 7.86 0.43 23.80
N GLY A 285 9.18 0.67 23.73
CA GLY A 285 10.03 0.18 22.64
C GLY A 285 11.28 1.05 22.46
N ALA A 286 11.81 1.14 21.24
CA ALA A 286 12.86 2.12 20.95
C ALA A 286 12.30 3.52 21.23
N SER A 287 12.81 4.20 22.27
CA SER A 287 12.32 5.54 22.66
C SER A 287 12.53 6.63 21.59
N GLN A 288 13.28 6.32 20.53
CA GLN A 288 13.54 7.19 19.38
C GLN A 288 13.83 6.35 18.13
N TRP A 289 13.16 6.63 17.02
CA TRP A 289 13.52 6.13 15.70
C TRP A 289 14.43 7.14 15.00
N LEU A 290 15.71 6.81 14.96
CA LEU A 290 16.73 7.66 14.34
C LEU A 290 16.63 7.57 12.82
N ALA A 291 16.56 8.73 12.15
CA ALA A 291 16.72 8.77 10.71
C ALA A 291 18.20 8.59 10.35
N GLN A 292 18.55 7.48 9.68
CA GLN A 292 19.94 7.10 9.40
C GLN A 292 20.11 6.67 7.94
N ASP A 293 21.28 6.93 7.36
CA ASP A 293 21.70 6.47 6.04
C ASP A 293 20.76 6.79 4.86
N ASN A 294 19.78 7.67 5.07
CA ASN A 294 18.89 8.16 4.02
C ASN A 294 19.66 9.03 3.03
N LYS A 295 19.31 8.91 1.75
CA LYS A 295 19.97 9.62 0.65
C LYS A 295 18.97 10.52 -0.07
N VAL A 296 19.28 11.79 -0.20
CA VAL A 296 18.49 12.76 -0.97
C VAL A 296 19.35 13.24 -2.14
N LEU A 297 19.06 12.76 -3.35
CA LEU A 297 19.95 12.87 -4.52
C LEU A 297 19.24 13.44 -5.75
N ASP A 298 19.82 14.41 -6.45
CA ASP A 298 19.33 14.90 -7.75
C ASP A 298 17.85 15.33 -7.79
N ASN A 299 17.27 15.75 -6.66
CA ASN A 299 15.90 16.24 -6.62
C ASN A 299 15.84 17.71 -7.07
N LYS A 300 14.81 18.06 -7.85
CA LYS A 300 14.49 19.44 -8.17
C LYS A 300 13.51 19.98 -7.14
N VAL A 301 14.03 20.59 -6.08
CA VAL A 301 13.21 21.24 -5.06
C VAL A 301 13.06 22.72 -5.42
N GLY A 302 11.83 23.11 -5.76
CA GLY A 302 11.49 24.45 -6.22
C GLY A 302 10.98 25.35 -5.10
N PRO A 303 10.73 26.65 -5.40
CA PRO A 303 10.20 27.60 -4.43
C PRO A 303 8.75 27.26 -4.02
N GLY A 304 8.21 28.01 -3.07
CA GLY A 304 6.82 27.89 -2.60
C GLY A 304 6.66 27.20 -1.25
N HIS A 305 7.76 26.74 -0.65
CA HIS A 305 7.81 26.25 0.73
C HIS A 305 7.94 27.41 1.72
N SER A 306 7.13 27.41 2.79
CA SER A 306 7.16 28.50 3.76
C SER A 306 8.34 28.46 4.74
N THR A 307 9.00 27.31 4.90
CA THR A 307 10.10 27.14 5.87
C THR A 307 11.44 26.76 5.24
N ALA A 308 11.50 25.69 4.44
CA ALA A 308 12.75 25.23 3.83
C ALA A 308 12.53 24.35 2.59
N ASP A 309 13.54 24.27 1.72
CA ASP A 309 13.52 23.36 0.58
C ASP A 309 13.91 21.93 1.01
N ILE A 310 15.06 21.78 1.69
CA ILE A 310 15.54 20.52 2.25
C ILE A 310 16.01 20.74 3.70
N ALA A 311 15.56 19.91 4.63
CA ALA A 311 15.95 19.99 6.04
C ALA A 311 16.28 18.61 6.64
N PRO A 312 17.52 18.37 7.10
CA PRO A 312 17.84 17.25 7.98
C PRO A 312 17.80 17.67 9.45
N THR A 313 17.10 16.93 10.32
CA THR A 313 17.30 17.08 11.77
C THR A 313 18.44 16.18 12.22
N ARG A 314 19.59 16.75 12.57
CA ARG A 314 20.62 15.99 13.28
C ARG A 314 20.27 15.92 14.77
N PRO A 315 20.39 14.76 15.42
CA PRO A 315 20.66 14.74 16.85
C PRO A 315 21.96 15.53 17.07
N ARG A 316 21.99 16.47 18.01
CA ARG A 316 23.19 17.27 18.30
C ARG A 316 24.40 16.34 18.56
N CYS A 317 25.39 16.33 17.66
CA CYS A 317 26.78 15.91 17.94
C CYS A 317 27.77 16.52 16.92
N PRO A 318 29.03 16.79 17.32
CA PRO A 318 29.87 17.84 16.73
C PRO A 318 30.83 17.30 15.66
N VAL A 319 30.35 16.98 14.46
CA VAL A 319 31.24 16.82 13.29
C VAL A 319 30.53 17.32 12.04
N PRO A 320 31.08 18.29 11.27
CA PRO A 320 30.40 18.81 10.07
C PRO A 320 30.30 17.74 8.99
N PRO A 321 29.18 17.65 8.23
CA PRO A 321 29.15 16.88 7.00
C PRO A 321 30.00 17.56 5.92
N ARG A 322 30.66 16.75 5.08
CA ARG A 322 31.17 17.19 3.79
C ARG A 322 30.03 17.11 2.78
N TRP A 323 29.74 18.24 2.14
CA TRP A 323 28.85 18.33 0.99
C TRP A 323 29.72 18.28 -0.27
N SER A 324 29.39 17.38 -1.20
CA SER A 324 29.94 17.32 -2.56
C SER A 324 28.80 17.30 -3.56
#